data_AF-A0A8B8A934-F1
#
_entry.id   AF-A0A8B8A934-F1
#
_cell.length_a   1.000
_cell.length_b   1.000
_cell.length_c   1.000
_cell.angle_alpha   90.00
_cell.angle_beta   90.00
_cell.angle_gamma   90.00
#
_symmetry.space_group_name_H-M   'P 1'
#
loop_
_entity.id
_entity.type
_entity.pdbx_description
1 polymer ?
#
loop_
_entity_poly.entity_id
_entity_poly.type
_entity_poly.pdbx_seq_one_letter_code
_entity_poly.pdbx_strand_id
1 'polypeptide(L)'
;MNGTVEVCAPKRNIIGKVCAEYNYGGKTIQRHSKAHCKKCPQVYVSLKSFLYQECYKYVQNYITSQDITTLPPTRATADSSLPTLSSKASDVFEEISSTTTESIAKGTDNHSLIVIISLVCIIAVAVIMLIIVFLRQRKLYNNMDRSRFQYRDKDNSDEPFL
;
A
#
# COMPACT_ATOMS: atom_id res chain seq x y z
N MET A 1 3.84 10.53 25.13
CA MET A 1 2.85 9.46 25.46
C MET A 1 3.07 8.32 24.50
N ASN A 2 3.40 7.12 24.99
CA ASN A 2 3.57 5.92 24.17
C ASN A 2 2.30 5.07 24.31
N GLY A 3 1.55 4.90 23.23
CA GLY A 3 0.33 4.09 23.23
C GLY A 3 0.28 3.19 22.01
N THR A 4 -0.24 1.98 22.19
CA THR A 4 -0.70 1.14 21.07
C THR A 4 -2.09 1.62 20.67
N VAL A 5 -2.34 1.75 19.37
CA VAL A 5 -3.68 2.04 18.87
C VAL A 5 -4.34 0.73 18.43
N GLU A 6 -5.55 0.50 18.91
CA GLU A 6 -6.40 -0.57 18.39
C GLU A 6 -7.18 -0.03 17.20
N VAL A 7 -7.19 -0.80 16.12
CA VAL A 7 -7.84 -0.41 14.86
C VAL A 7 -8.66 -1.58 14.34
N CYS A 8 -9.84 -1.28 13.80
CA CYS A 8 -10.63 -2.26 13.07
C CYS A 8 -10.09 -2.34 11.63
N ALA A 9 -9.41 -3.43 11.30
CA ALA A 9 -8.79 -3.63 10.00
C ALA A 9 -8.93 -5.09 9.53
N PRO A 10 -9.00 -5.35 8.21
CA PRO A 10 -9.06 -6.71 7.69
C PRO A 10 -7.82 -7.55 8.07
N LYS A 11 -8.05 -8.85 8.31
CA LYS A 11 -6.99 -9.83 8.54
C LYS A 11 -6.16 -10.01 7.25
N ARG A 12 -4.84 -9.83 7.35
CA ARG A 12 -3.88 -9.99 6.24
C ARG A 12 -2.65 -10.75 6.70
N ASN A 13 -1.96 -11.39 5.77
CA ASN A 13 -0.63 -11.95 6.03
C ASN A 13 0.43 -10.87 5.73
N ILE A 14 1.31 -10.65 6.70
CA ILE A 14 2.52 -9.84 6.56
C ILE A 14 3.65 -10.78 6.15
N ILE A 15 4.32 -10.47 5.05
CA ILE A 15 5.34 -11.33 4.43
C ILE A 15 6.70 -10.64 4.52
N GLY A 16 7.71 -11.42 4.90
CA GLY A 16 9.07 -11.00 5.19
C GLY A 16 9.30 -10.77 6.69
N LYS A 17 10.57 -10.81 7.11
CA LYS A 17 11.02 -10.38 8.44
C LYS A 17 10.94 -8.86 8.61
N VAL A 18 9.71 -8.34 8.56
CA VAL A 18 9.42 -6.91 8.67
C VAL A 18 8.19 -6.61 9.54
N CYS A 19 8.18 -5.41 10.08
CA CYS A 19 7.11 -4.91 10.92
C CYS A 19 5.85 -4.61 10.11
N ALA A 20 4.72 -4.62 10.82
CA ALA A 20 3.45 -4.17 10.29
C ALA A 20 3.24 -2.71 10.65
N GLU A 21 2.55 -1.97 9.79
CA GLU A 21 2.09 -0.61 10.04
C GLU A 21 0.60 -0.50 9.75
N TYR A 22 -0.04 0.52 10.30
CA TYR A 22 -1.40 0.86 9.93
C TYR A 22 -1.39 1.96 8.86
N ASN A 23 -1.99 1.67 7.72
CA ASN A 23 -2.21 2.64 6.65
C ASN A 23 -3.56 3.31 6.87
N TYR A 24 -3.54 4.59 7.24
CA TYR A 24 -4.75 5.38 7.48
C TYR A 24 -5.63 5.53 6.22
N GLY A 25 -5.02 5.77 5.05
CA GLY A 25 -5.75 5.91 3.80
C GLY A 25 -6.41 4.60 3.35
N GLY A 26 -5.72 3.48 3.55
CA GLY A 26 -6.22 2.14 3.23
C GLY A 26 -7.04 1.46 4.33
N LYS A 27 -7.13 2.07 5.53
CA LYS A 27 -7.72 1.50 6.75
C LYS A 27 -7.31 0.04 6.98
N THR A 28 -6.02 -0.25 6.76
CA THR A 28 -5.51 -1.61 6.75
C THR A 28 -4.18 -1.72 7.46
N ILE A 29 -3.96 -2.85 8.12
CA ILE A 29 -2.64 -3.23 8.61
C ILE A 29 -1.89 -3.84 7.42
N GLN A 30 -0.73 -3.28 7.09
CA GLN A 30 0.08 -3.67 5.94
C GLN A 30 1.55 -3.87 6.32
N ARG A 31 2.31 -4.42 5.38
CA ARG A 31 3.74 -4.64 5.50
C ARG A 31 4.49 -3.29 5.44
N HIS A 32 5.30 -2.97 6.45
CA HIS A 32 6.25 -1.86 6.38
C HIS A 32 7.59 -2.37 5.85
N SER A 33 7.87 -2.18 4.56
CA SER A 33 9.00 -2.81 3.87
C SER A 33 10.39 -2.43 4.39
N LYS A 34 10.54 -1.25 5.01
CA LYS A 34 11.82 -0.71 5.51
C LYS A 34 12.12 -1.02 6.98
N ALA A 35 11.16 -1.58 7.71
CA ALA A 35 11.23 -1.78 9.15
C ALA A 35 11.48 -3.26 9.41
N HIS A 36 12.74 -3.65 9.35
CA HIS A 36 13.14 -5.04 9.58
C HIS A 36 13.01 -5.41 11.06
N CYS A 37 12.58 -6.65 11.31
CA CYS A 37 12.44 -7.19 12.66
C CYS A 37 13.20 -8.51 12.80
N LYS A 38 13.78 -8.76 13.99
CA LYS A 38 14.63 -9.92 14.24
C LYS A 38 13.83 -11.12 14.75
N LYS A 39 12.88 -10.84 15.66
CA LYS A 39 12.06 -11.82 16.39
C LYS A 39 10.78 -12.20 15.65
N CYS A 40 10.34 -11.39 14.69
CA CYS A 40 9.19 -11.72 13.86
C CYS A 40 9.49 -12.89 12.90
N PRO A 41 8.49 -13.73 12.59
CA PRO A 41 8.62 -14.81 11.61
C PRO A 41 8.58 -14.26 10.18
N GLN A 42 8.92 -15.10 9.20
CA GLN A 42 8.83 -14.73 7.78
C GLN A 42 7.41 -14.43 7.31
N VAL A 43 6.40 -15.05 7.92
CA VAL A 43 5.01 -14.77 7.62
C VAL A 43 4.22 -14.77 8.93
N TYR A 44 3.41 -13.74 9.16
CA TYR A 44 2.48 -13.69 10.28
C TYR A 44 1.18 -12.98 9.93
N VAL A 45 0.15 -13.24 10.71
CA VAL A 45 -1.15 -12.58 10.58
C VAL A 45 -1.09 -11.18 11.19
N SER A 46 -1.65 -10.19 10.52
CA SER A 46 -1.73 -8.79 10.96
C SER A 46 -2.28 -8.61 12.37
N LEU A 47 -3.28 -9.42 12.78
CA LEU A 47 -3.85 -9.44 14.14
C LEU A 47 -2.84 -9.79 15.24
N LYS A 48 -1.72 -10.43 14.90
CA LYS A 48 -0.66 -10.83 15.83
C LYS A 48 0.53 -9.86 15.82
N SER A 49 0.43 -8.73 15.14
CA SER A 49 1.50 -7.72 15.04
C SER A 49 1.95 -7.19 16.41
N PHE A 50 1.02 -7.09 17.37
CA PHE A 50 1.28 -6.63 18.73
C PHE A 50 2.27 -7.52 19.51
N LEU A 51 2.49 -8.76 19.09
CA LEU A 51 3.47 -9.65 19.71
C LEU A 51 4.91 -9.21 19.44
N TYR A 52 5.16 -8.39 18.41
CA TYR A 52 6.50 -7.98 17.99
C TYR A 52 6.85 -6.59 18.53
N GLN A 53 7.11 -6.52 19.83
CA GLN A 53 7.39 -5.27 20.56
C GLN A 53 8.59 -4.47 20.01
N GLU A 54 9.53 -5.12 19.33
CA GLU A 54 10.65 -4.45 18.66
C GLU A 54 10.20 -3.47 17.56
N CYS A 55 9.06 -3.73 16.92
CA CYS A 55 8.50 -2.87 15.88
C CYS A 55 7.99 -1.53 16.41
N TYR A 56 7.48 -1.52 17.65
CA TYR A 56 7.04 -0.28 18.29
C TYR A 56 8.23 0.58 18.74
N LYS A 57 9.32 -0.06 19.16
CA LYS A 57 10.58 0.63 19.47
C LYS A 57 11.22 1.26 18.23
N TYR A 58 11.11 0.61 17.08
CA TYR A 58 11.58 1.16 15.80
C TYR A 58 10.91 2.50 15.48
N VAL A 59 9.58 2.55 15.58
CA VAL A 59 8.81 3.78 15.33
C VAL A 59 9.17 4.87 16.34
N GLN A 60 9.34 4.50 17.61
CA GLN A 60 9.76 5.45 18.65
C GLN A 60 11.11 6.09 18.33
N ASN A 61 12.11 5.28 18.01
CA ASN A 61 13.44 5.78 17.65
C ASN A 61 13.39 6.65 16.40
N TYR A 62 12.57 6.28 15.41
CA TYR A 62 12.35 7.08 14.21
C TYR A 62 11.76 8.46 14.53
N ILE A 63 10.71 8.52 15.34
CA ILE A 63 10.08 9.77 15.78
C ILE A 63 11.06 10.65 16.56
N THR A 64 11.78 10.05 17.53
CA THR A 64 12.79 10.77 18.32
C THR A 64 13.95 11.26 17.46
N SER A 65 14.38 10.49 16.46
CA SER A 65 15.46 10.89 15.55
C SER A 65 15.09 12.02 14.60
N GLN A 66 13.80 12.21 14.32
CA GLN A 66 13.32 13.30 13.45
C GLN A 66 12.81 14.52 14.22
N ASP A 67 12.95 14.51 15.55
CA ASP A 67 12.44 15.58 16.43
C ASP A 67 10.97 15.96 16.15
N ILE A 68 10.18 14.98 15.69
CA ILE A 68 8.76 15.17 15.40
C ILE A 68 8.03 15.13 16.74
N THR A 69 7.98 16.28 17.40
CA THR A 69 7.07 16.54 18.51
C THR A 69 5.64 16.50 17.95
N THR A 70 5.07 15.29 17.87
CA THR A 70 3.66 15.13 17.53
C THR A 70 2.88 15.61 18.76
N LEU A 71 2.34 16.83 18.69
CA LEU A 71 1.37 17.30 19.67
C LEU A 71 0.24 16.26 19.80
N PRO A 72 -0.25 15.99 21.03
CA PRO A 72 -1.34 15.06 21.24
C PRO A 72 -2.59 15.52 20.47
N PRO A 73 -3.48 14.60 20.04
CA PRO A 73 -4.70 14.99 19.34
C PRO A 73 -5.56 15.82 20.28
N THR A 74 -5.74 17.09 19.92
CA THR A 74 -6.63 18.05 20.56
C THR A 74 -8.02 17.42 20.69
N ARG A 75 -8.47 17.24 21.93
CA ARG A 75 -9.88 16.97 22.24
C ARG A 75 -10.72 18.06 21.58
N ALA A 76 -11.72 17.65 20.80
CA ALA A 76 -12.68 18.55 20.20
C ALA A 76 -13.28 19.48 21.25
N THR A 77 -12.97 20.77 21.14
CA THR A 77 -13.80 21.84 21.68
C THR A 77 -13.74 22.98 20.68
N ALA A 78 -14.91 23.35 20.17
CA ALA A 78 -15.08 24.52 19.33
C ALA A 78 -14.69 25.77 20.12
N ASP A 79 -13.85 26.64 19.55
CA ASP A 79 -14.20 28.05 19.45
C ASP A 79 -13.27 28.83 18.52
N SER A 80 -13.87 29.85 17.91
CA SER A 80 -13.29 30.72 16.88
C SER A 80 -12.31 31.73 17.47
N SER A 81 -11.19 31.98 16.80
CA SER A 81 -10.66 33.34 16.55
C SER A 81 -9.31 33.33 15.81
N LEU A 82 -9.26 34.14 14.75
CA LEU A 82 -8.08 34.58 14.01
C LEU A 82 -7.53 35.86 14.67
N PRO A 83 -6.21 36.08 14.73
CA PRO A 83 -5.63 37.23 14.00
C PRO A 83 -4.27 36.88 13.35
N THR A 84 -4.08 37.17 12.06
CA THR A 84 -3.56 38.42 11.46
C THR A 84 -2.05 38.59 11.55
N LEU A 85 -1.47 38.47 10.35
CA LEU A 85 -0.14 38.74 9.80
C LEU A 85 0.43 40.16 10.10
N SER A 86 1.77 40.29 10.19
CA SER A 86 2.62 41.43 9.71
C SER A 86 3.97 41.46 10.47
N SER A 87 5.18 41.67 9.91
CA SER A 87 5.69 41.81 8.54
C SER A 87 7.25 41.80 8.50
N LYS A 88 7.79 41.47 7.30
CA LYS A 88 9.03 41.96 6.62
C LYS A 88 10.41 41.64 7.21
N ALA A 89 11.46 41.32 6.44
CA ALA A 89 11.79 41.60 5.02
C ALA A 89 12.38 40.32 4.35
N SER A 90 12.00 39.92 3.13
CA SER A 90 12.45 40.41 1.80
C SER A 90 13.97 40.49 1.62
N ASP A 91 14.55 39.48 0.96
CA ASP A 91 15.24 39.70 -0.31
C ASP A 91 15.17 38.44 -1.19
N VAL A 92 15.07 38.64 -2.49
CA VAL A 92 14.60 37.72 -3.54
C VAL A 92 15.75 37.39 -4.50
N PHE A 93 15.93 36.09 -4.80
CA PHE A 93 16.39 35.43 -6.06
C PHE A 93 17.76 35.88 -6.65
N GLU A 94 18.68 35.03 -7.11
CA GLU A 94 18.64 34.00 -8.17
C GLU A 94 20.08 33.41 -8.18
N GLU A 95 20.31 32.13 -7.91
CA GLU A 95 20.53 31.04 -8.89
C GLU A 95 22.02 30.74 -9.24
N ILE A 96 22.29 29.43 -9.26
CA ILE A 96 23.41 28.67 -9.87
C ILE A 96 24.86 28.95 -9.42
N SER A 97 25.46 28.00 -8.67
CA SER A 97 26.22 26.90 -9.28
C SER A 97 27.28 26.29 -8.35
N SER A 98 27.21 24.96 -8.22
CA SER A 98 28.31 24.01 -7.94
C SER A 98 28.85 24.03 -6.49
N THR A 99 29.13 22.92 -5.80
CA THR A 99 29.53 21.54 -6.17
C THR A 99 29.30 20.74 -4.86
N THR A 100 28.74 19.52 -4.81
CA THR A 100 29.38 18.28 -5.22
C THR A 100 28.34 17.16 -5.27
N THR A 101 27.79 16.89 -6.46
CA THR A 101 27.26 15.58 -6.84
C THR A 101 28.37 14.87 -7.61
N GLU A 102 29.07 13.96 -6.94
CA GLU A 102 29.95 13.01 -7.60
C GLU A 102 29.11 11.92 -8.27
N SER A 103 29.17 11.95 -9.60
CA SER A 103 29.33 10.83 -10.53
C SER A 103 28.36 9.63 -10.41
N ILE A 104 27.33 9.59 -11.27
CA ILE A 104 27.23 8.64 -12.40
C ILE A 104 26.38 9.32 -13.49
N ALA A 105 27.03 10.05 -14.40
CA ALA A 105 26.43 10.41 -15.68
C ALA A 105 26.39 9.15 -16.55
N LYS A 106 25.30 8.38 -16.47
CA LYS A 106 25.00 7.35 -17.48
C LYS A 106 24.20 8.04 -18.57
N GLY A 107 24.91 8.64 -19.52
CA GLY A 107 24.35 9.02 -20.81
C GLY A 107 23.67 7.78 -21.39
N THR A 108 22.35 7.74 -21.28
CA THR A 108 21.55 6.68 -21.88
C THR A 108 21.14 7.28 -23.21
N ASP A 109 21.82 6.86 -24.29
CA ASP A 109 21.48 7.28 -25.65
C ASP A 109 19.97 7.14 -25.83
N ASN A 110 19.30 8.14 -26.42
CA ASN A 110 17.84 8.15 -26.60
C ASN A 110 17.31 6.83 -27.22
N HIS A 111 18.16 6.16 -28.02
CA HIS A 111 17.91 4.82 -28.56
C HIS A 111 17.71 3.74 -27.48
N SER A 112 18.52 3.72 -26.43
CA SER A 112 18.40 2.77 -25.33
C SER A 112 17.13 3.01 -24.51
N LEU A 113 16.73 4.27 -24.30
CA LEU A 113 15.46 4.60 -23.64
C LEU A 113 14.24 4.18 -24.48
N ILE A 114 14.27 4.40 -25.80
CA ILE A 114 13.19 3.97 -26.70
C ILE A 114 13.01 2.45 -26.67
N VAL A 115 14.11 1.68 -26.67
CA VAL A 115 14.06 0.21 -26.59
C VAL A 115 13.44 -0.24 -25.27
N ILE A 116 13.81 0.38 -24.15
CA ILE A 116 13.26 0.04 -22.83
C ILE A 116 11.75 0.34 -22.78
N ILE A 117 11.34 1.52 -23.23
CA ILE A 117 9.91 1.90 -23.24
C ILE A 117 9.11 0.95 -24.13
N SER A 118 9.62 0.63 -25.32
CA SER A 118 8.99 -0.33 -26.24
C SER A 118 8.80 -1.70 -25.60
N LEU A 119 9.84 -2.24 -24.94
CA LEU A 119 9.78 -3.53 -24.25
C LEU A 119 8.74 -3.52 -23.13
N VAL A 120 8.71 -2.45 -22.31
CA VAL A 120 7.74 -2.30 -21.22
C VAL A 120 6.32 -2.23 -21.75
N CYS A 121 6.08 -1.50 -22.83
CA CYS A 121 4.77 -1.41 -23.48
C CYS A 121 4.30 -2.77 -24.00
N ILE A 122 5.17 -3.56 -24.64
CA ILE A 122 4.83 -4.90 -25.15
C ILE A 122 4.43 -5.83 -23.99
N ILE A 123 5.20 -5.82 -22.89
CA ILE A 123 4.90 -6.63 -21.71
C ILE A 123 3.56 -6.21 -21.09
N ALA A 124 3.30 -4.91 -20.97
CA ALA A 124 2.04 -4.40 -20.42
C ALA A 124 0.84 -4.85 -21.25
N VAL A 125 0.93 -4.75 -22.58
CA VAL A 125 -0.12 -5.22 -23.50
C VAL A 125 -0.33 -6.73 -23.38
N ALA A 126 0.74 -7.52 -23.30
CA ALA A 126 0.64 -8.97 -23.13
C ALA A 126 -0.07 -9.35 -21.82
N VAL A 127 0.26 -8.69 -20.71
CA VAL A 127 -0.40 -8.91 -19.41
C VAL A 127 -1.89 -8.55 -19.49
N ILE A 128 -2.24 -7.43 -20.12
CA ILE A 128 -3.64 -7.02 -20.31
C ILE A 128 -4.40 -8.07 -21.13
N MET A 129 -3.80 -8.59 -22.21
CA MET A 129 -4.40 -9.65 -23.02
C MET A 129 -4.60 -10.94 -22.22
N LEU A 130 -3.61 -11.35 -21.40
CA LEU A 130 -3.74 -12.51 -20.52
C LEU A 130 -4.86 -12.33 -19.49
N ILE A 131 -5.00 -11.13 -18.91
CA ILE A 131 -6.10 -10.82 -17.98
C ILE A 131 -7.44 -10.92 -18.72
N ILE A 132 -7.57 -10.34 -19.91
CA ILE A 132 -8.82 -10.43 -20.69
C ILE A 132 -9.16 -11.88 -21.02
N VAL A 133 -8.18 -12.68 -21.47
CA VAL A 133 -8.38 -14.10 -21.76
C VAL A 133 -8.78 -14.86 -20.50
N PHE A 134 -8.10 -14.64 -19.38
CA PHE A 134 -8.42 -15.28 -18.10
C PHE A 134 -9.83 -14.92 -17.62
N LEU A 135 -10.23 -13.64 -17.75
CA LEU A 135 -11.58 -13.19 -17.42
C LEU A 135 -12.63 -13.82 -18.34
N ARG A 136 -12.35 -13.95 -19.65
CA ARG A 136 -13.22 -14.63 -20.60
C ARG A 136 -13.35 -16.12 -20.28
N GLN A 137 -12.24 -16.81 -20.02
CA GLN A 137 -12.24 -18.21 -19.64
C GLN A 137 -13.03 -18.43 -18.34
N ARG A 138 -12.80 -17.60 -17.33
CA ARG A 138 -13.54 -17.66 -16.08
C ARG A 138 -15.03 -17.41 -16.29
N LYS A 139 -15.40 -16.47 -17.17
CA LYS A 139 -16.80 -16.21 -17.52
C LYS A 139 -17.45 -17.44 -18.20
N LEU A 140 -16.75 -18.09 -19.13
CA LEU A 140 -17.23 -19.32 -19.77
C LEU A 140 -17.34 -20.48 -18.78
N TYR A 141 -16.35 -20.64 -17.91
CA TYR A 141 -16.39 -21.64 -16.84
C TYR A 141 -17.58 -21.42 -15.91
N ASN A 142 -17.79 -20.19 -15.44
CA ASN A 142 -18.93 -19.85 -14.60
C ASN A 142 -20.27 -20.04 -15.31
N ASN A 143 -20.34 -19.79 -16.62
CA ASN A 143 -21.56 -20.02 -17.40
C ASN A 143 -21.88 -21.52 -17.51
N MET A 144 -20.85 -22.36 -17.69
CA MET A 144 -21.01 -23.82 -17.72
C MET A 144 -21.50 -24.38 -16.38
N ASP A 145 -20.99 -23.85 -15.26
CA ASP A 145 -21.46 -24.25 -13.93
C ASP A 145 -22.93 -23.87 -13.72
N ARG A 146 -23.31 -22.65 -14.11
CA ARG A 146 -24.71 -22.18 -14.04
C ARG A 146 -25.66 -23.02 -14.87
N SER A 147 -25.28 -23.41 -16.10
CA SER A 147 -26.09 -24.29 -16.94
C SER A 147 -26.27 -25.69 -16.32
N ARG A 148 -25.27 -26.17 -15.57
CA ARG A 148 -25.34 -27.48 -14.91
C ARG A 148 -26.36 -27.51 -13.77
N PHE A 149 -26.45 -26.43 -12.99
CA PHE A 149 -27.49 -26.28 -11.96
C PHE A 149 -28.89 -26.23 -12.57
N GLN A 150 -29.06 -25.46 -13.64
CA GLN A 150 -30.37 -25.29 -14.29
C GLN A 150 -30.89 -26.60 -14.93
N TYR A 151 -30.00 -27.46 -15.42
CA TYR A 151 -30.38 -28.79 -15.91
C TYR A 151 -30.83 -29.72 -14.77
N ARG A 152 -30.17 -29.63 -13.60
CA ARG A 152 -30.46 -30.49 -12.45
C ARG A 152 -31.81 -30.19 -11.79
N ASP A 153 -32.24 -28.94 -11.76
CA ASP A 153 -33.58 -28.57 -11.26
C ASP A 153 -34.71 -29.06 -12.17
N LYS A 154 -34.44 -29.19 -13.48
CA LYS A 154 -35.44 -29.64 -14.45
C LYS A 154 -35.75 -31.13 -14.31
N ASP A 155 -34.72 -31.95 -14.11
CA ASP A 155 -34.86 -33.41 -13.90
C ASP A 155 -35.64 -33.73 -12.61
N ASN A 156 -35.43 -32.95 -11.55
CA ASN A 156 -36.16 -33.09 -10.28
C ASN A 156 -37.63 -32.63 -10.35
N SER A 157 -38.04 -31.93 -11.40
CA SER A 157 -39.41 -31.39 -11.53
C SER A 157 -40.35 -32.32 -12.30
N ASP A 158 -39.80 -33.33 -12.99
CA ASP A 158 -40.55 -34.25 -13.84
C ASP A 158 -40.83 -35.60 -13.15
N GLU A 159 -40.54 -35.75 -11.85
CA GLU A 159 -40.89 -36.96 -11.09
C GLU A 159 -42.39 -36.93 -10.69
N PRO A 160 -43.26 -37.81 -11.24
CA PRO A 160 -44.66 -37.85 -10.85
C PRO A 160 -44.80 -38.45 -9.45
N PHE A 161 -45.48 -37.70 -8.57
CA PHE A 161 -45.92 -38.19 -7.27
C PHE A 161 -46.85 -39.40 -7.46
N LEU A 162 -46.33 -40.58 -7.15
CA LEU A 162 -47.05 -41.85 -7.05
C LEU A 162 -47.53 -42.06 -5.61
#